data_AF-B0KVB2-F1
#
_entry.id   AF-B0KVB2-F1
#
_cell.length_a   1.000
_cell.length_b   1.000
_cell.length_c   1.000
_cell.angle_alpha   90.00
_cell.angle_beta   90.00
_cell.angle_gamma   90.00
#
_symmetry.space_group_name_H-M   'P 1'
#
loop_
_entity.id
_entity.type
_entity.pdbx_description
1 polymer ?
#
loop_
_entity_poly.entity_id
_entity_poly.type
_entity_poly.pdbx_seq_one_letter_code
_entity_poly.pdbx_strand_id
1 'polypeptide(L)'
;MAEFFERNKSIFIMGLIIAVVFAIILVAYRMRPGKETQLTKIDDADEEFYKVIYENTENYQENENTLNEEGNDTNVEKEEEINVDEIFGKTKIDYTNEGFEPKIFRCYVGQSVEWTNKTDKVIYLRQIKPTYEEFNQPVEIKPNETFTFKMTQLGIWTYEEVNSKDFGSIEVKPLPKNIPTSSTQPTETIPSQTNLSPAGNNQ
;
A
#
# COMPACT_ATOMS: atom_id res chain seq x y z
N MET A 1 56.70 24.63 23.31
CA MET A 1 55.49 24.86 22.48
C MET A 1 55.85 25.00 21.00
N ALA A 2 56.78 25.90 20.62
CA ALA A 2 57.19 26.07 19.22
C ALA A 2 57.80 24.80 18.58
N GLU A 3 58.69 24.10 19.30
CA GLU A 3 59.34 22.88 18.79
C GLU A 3 58.37 21.71 18.50
N PHE A 4 57.23 21.67 19.19
CA PHE A 4 56.21 20.65 18.97
C PHE A 4 55.48 20.86 17.63
N PHE A 5 55.23 22.11 17.26
CA PHE A 5 54.64 22.47 15.97
C PHE A 5 55.61 22.24 14.82
N GLU A 6 56.90 22.54 15.01
CA GLU A 6 57.92 22.30 13.99
C GLU A 6 58.10 20.81 13.69
N ARG A 7 58.12 19.95 14.74
CA ARG A 7 58.27 18.51 14.57
C ARG A 7 57.06 17.84 13.91
N ASN A 8 55.86 18.34 14.18
CA ASN A 8 54.60 17.77 13.67
C ASN A 8 53.99 18.59 12.51
N LYS A 9 54.77 19.49 11.90
CA LYS A 9 54.31 20.44 10.88
C LYS A 9 53.55 19.76 9.75
N SER A 10 54.01 18.59 9.30
CA SER A 10 53.34 17.82 8.25
C SER A 10 51.93 17.37 8.63
N ILE A 11 51.70 16.98 9.89
CA ILE A 11 50.38 16.55 10.38
C ILE A 11 49.44 17.76 10.43
N PHE A 12 49.93 18.91 10.91
CA PHE A 12 49.15 20.14 10.94
C PHE A 12 48.83 20.68 9.54
N ILE A 13 49.77 20.60 8.59
CA ILE A 13 49.54 20.99 7.20
C ILE A 13 48.49 20.09 6.55
N MET A 14 48.57 18.76 6.74
CA MET A 14 47.57 17.84 6.20
C MET A 14 46.18 18.10 6.80
N GLY A 15 46.11 18.35 8.11
CA GLY A 15 44.86 18.75 8.77
C GLY A 15 44.28 20.05 8.21
N LEU A 16 45.12 21.06 7.96
CA LEU A 16 44.71 22.32 7.34
C LEU A 16 44.17 22.10 5.92
N ILE A 17 44.84 21.27 5.11
CA ILE A 17 44.40 20.96 3.74
C ILE A 17 43.03 20.28 3.76
N ILE A 18 42.85 19.27 4.62
CA ILE A 18 41.57 18.57 4.77
C ILE A 18 40.47 19.54 5.20
N ALA A 19 40.75 20.44 6.16
CA ALA A 19 39.80 21.44 6.61
C ALA A 19 39.39 22.41 5.50
N VAL A 20 40.35 22.86 4.67
CA VAL A 20 40.08 23.73 3.52
C VAL A 20 39.23 23.01 2.47
N VAL A 21 39.53 21.74 2.15
CA VAL A 21 38.73 20.95 1.21
C VAL A 21 37.31 20.75 1.74
N PHE A 22 37.14 20.42 3.02
CA PHE A 22 35.81 20.28 3.64
C PHE A 22 35.03 21.60 3.62
N ALA A 23 35.68 22.72 3.91
CA ALA A 23 35.05 24.04 3.84
C ALA A 23 34.58 24.37 2.41
N ILE A 24 35.40 24.07 1.40
CA ILE A 24 35.02 24.25 -0.01
C ILE A 24 33.81 23.38 -0.37
N ILE A 25 33.79 22.10 0.06
CA ILE A 25 32.66 21.20 -0.18
C ILE A 25 31.38 21.71 0.48
N LEU A 26 31.45 22.17 1.73
CA LEU A 26 30.29 22.70 2.45
C LEU A 26 29.73 23.98 1.80
N VAL A 27 30.61 24.88 1.37
CA VAL A 27 30.21 26.09 0.65
C VAL A 27 29.60 25.71 -0.70
N ALA A 28 30.22 24.79 -1.46
CA ALA A 28 29.68 24.31 -2.73
C ALA A 28 28.33 23.59 -2.55
N TYR A 29 28.16 22.83 -1.46
CA TYR A 29 26.89 22.17 -1.13
C TYR A 29 25.81 23.18 -0.75
N ARG A 30 26.15 24.20 0.05
CA ARG A 30 25.23 25.29 0.41
C ARG A 30 24.86 26.17 -0.80
N MET A 31 25.78 26.31 -1.76
CA MET A 31 25.57 27.07 -2.99
C MET A 31 24.91 26.26 -4.09
N ARG A 32 24.74 24.94 -3.95
CA ARG A 32 23.85 24.20 -4.84
C ARG A 32 22.42 24.68 -4.55
N PRO A 33 21.76 25.39 -5.49
CA PRO A 33 20.34 25.66 -5.31
C PRO A 33 19.66 24.30 -5.20
N GLY A 34 18.96 24.07 -4.09
CA GLY A 34 18.03 22.96 -4.00
C GLY A 34 17.08 23.11 -5.18
N LYS A 35 17.19 22.20 -6.15
CA LYS A 35 16.18 22.10 -7.18
C LYS A 35 14.98 21.49 -6.49
N GLU A 36 14.14 22.34 -5.90
CA GLU A 36 12.77 21.95 -5.66
C GLU A 36 12.21 21.52 -7.01
N THR A 37 11.80 20.26 -7.10
CA THR A 37 11.06 19.78 -8.27
C THR A 37 9.83 20.66 -8.36
N GLN A 38 9.77 21.50 -9.39
CA GLN A 38 8.57 22.28 -9.64
C GLN A 38 7.42 21.30 -9.85
N LEU A 39 6.25 21.64 -9.32
CA LEU A 39 5.02 20.91 -9.60
C LEU A 39 4.75 21.03 -11.10
N THR A 40 5.06 19.98 -11.85
CA THR A 40 4.65 19.87 -13.25
C THR A 40 3.12 19.80 -13.25
N LYS A 41 2.47 20.72 -13.97
CA LYS A 41 1.04 20.59 -14.24
C LYS A 41 0.86 19.36 -15.13
N ILE A 42 -0.02 18.46 -14.69
CA ILE A 42 -0.50 17.31 -15.46
C ILE A 42 -1.03 17.87 -16.80
N ASP A 43 -0.43 17.44 -17.91
CA ASP A 43 -0.94 17.73 -19.27
C ASP A 43 -2.03 16.70 -19.63
N ASP A 44 -2.79 16.91 -20.71
CA ASP A 44 -3.91 16.03 -21.07
C ASP A 44 -3.48 14.54 -21.26
N ALA A 45 -2.23 14.31 -21.67
CA ALA A 45 -1.62 12.98 -21.77
C ALA A 45 -1.30 12.33 -20.41
N ASP A 46 -1.07 13.15 -19.38
CA ASP A 46 -0.85 12.71 -18.00
C ASP A 46 -2.18 12.49 -17.26
N GLU A 47 -3.29 13.13 -17.68
CA GLU A 47 -4.60 12.94 -17.04
C GLU A 47 -5.10 11.49 -17.14
N GLU A 48 -4.88 10.81 -18.28
CA GLU A 48 -5.17 9.38 -18.42
C GLU A 48 -4.27 8.54 -17.50
N PHE A 49 -3.01 8.94 -17.35
CA PHE A 49 -2.03 8.26 -16.50
C PHE A 49 -2.35 8.37 -14.99
N TYR A 50 -2.90 9.51 -14.56
CA TYR A 50 -3.31 9.75 -13.18
C TYR A 50 -4.80 9.52 -12.91
N LYS A 51 -5.53 8.93 -13.87
CA LYS A 51 -6.95 8.59 -13.69
C LYS A 51 -7.09 7.54 -12.59
N VAL A 52 -7.43 8.00 -11.40
CA VAL A 52 -7.76 7.14 -10.27
C VAL A 52 -9.08 6.46 -10.56
N ILE A 53 -9.07 5.13 -10.73
CA ILE A 53 -10.30 4.36 -10.86
C ILE A 53 -10.87 4.18 -9.46
N TYR A 54 -12.07 4.72 -9.24
CA TYR A 54 -12.88 4.47 -8.05
C TYR A 54 -13.66 3.17 -8.27
N GLU A 55 -13.61 2.24 -7.33
CA GLU A 55 -14.59 1.14 -7.30
C GLU A 55 -15.94 1.68 -6.80
N ASN A 56 -16.98 1.42 -7.62
CA ASN A 56 -18.42 1.52 -7.32
C ASN A 56 -19.04 2.92 -7.10
N THR A 57 -19.25 3.67 -8.18
CA THR A 57 -20.02 4.94 -8.19
C THR A 57 -21.55 4.79 -8.14
N GLU A 58 -22.12 3.59 -7.93
CA GLU A 58 -23.58 3.44 -7.90
C GLU A 58 -24.20 3.57 -6.49
N ASN A 59 -23.41 3.64 -5.41
CA ASN A 59 -23.97 3.66 -4.05
C ASN A 59 -23.31 4.59 -3.02
N TYR A 60 -22.44 5.51 -3.42
CA TYR A 60 -21.92 6.53 -2.52
C TYR A 60 -22.22 7.93 -3.04
N GLN A 61 -23.23 8.57 -2.43
CA GLN A 61 -23.34 10.02 -2.45
C GLN A 61 -22.33 10.58 -1.45
N GLU A 62 -21.32 11.30 -1.95
CA GLU A 62 -20.36 12.03 -1.15
C GLU A 62 -21.04 13.27 -0.56
N ASN A 63 -21.55 13.16 0.65
CA ASN A 63 -21.97 14.30 1.46
C ASN A 63 -20.78 14.79 2.29
N GLU A 64 -20.05 15.76 1.74
CA GLU A 64 -19.20 16.65 2.54
C GLU A 64 -20.06 17.33 3.60
N ASN A 65 -19.88 16.95 4.86
CA ASN A 65 -20.26 17.83 5.96
C ASN A 65 -19.24 17.71 7.09
N THR A 66 -18.40 18.74 7.19
CA THR A 66 -17.63 19.08 8.39
C THR A 66 -18.60 19.40 9.53
N LEU A 67 -18.44 18.76 10.69
CA LEU A 67 -18.80 19.37 11.96
C LEU A 67 -17.97 18.82 13.13
N ASN A 68 -17.68 19.74 14.05
CA ASN A 68 -16.81 19.63 15.21
C ASN A 68 -17.42 18.88 16.42
N GLU A 69 -16.50 18.53 17.32
CA GLU A 69 -16.59 18.44 18.78
C GLU A 69 -17.21 17.22 19.51
N GLU A 70 -16.35 16.68 20.38
CA GLU A 70 -16.53 16.11 21.73
C GLU A 70 -17.69 15.16 22.03
N GLY A 71 -17.31 13.96 22.47
CA GLY A 71 -18.17 13.02 23.17
C GLY A 71 -17.36 11.80 23.59
N ASN A 72 -16.80 11.86 24.81
CA ASN A 72 -16.23 10.72 25.50
C ASN A 72 -17.36 9.74 25.85
N ASP A 73 -17.35 8.53 25.28
CA ASP A 73 -17.97 7.40 25.96
C ASP A 73 -17.19 6.13 25.68
N THR A 74 -16.75 5.52 26.77
CA THR A 74 -15.97 4.29 26.78
C THR A 74 -16.94 3.13 26.65
N ASN A 75 -17.17 2.65 25.43
CA ASN A 75 -17.77 1.35 25.20
C ASN A 75 -16.74 0.48 24.46
N VAL A 76 -16.22 -0.52 25.17
CA VAL A 76 -15.39 -1.58 24.59
C VAL A 76 -16.34 -2.45 23.78
N GLU A 77 -16.66 -1.96 22.59
CA GLU A 77 -17.45 -2.68 21.60
C GLU A 77 -16.57 -3.80 21.04
N LYS A 78 -17.02 -5.02 21.23
CA LYS A 78 -16.37 -6.22 20.72
C LYS A 78 -16.35 -6.09 19.20
N GLU A 79 -15.20 -5.70 18.64
CA GLU A 79 -15.01 -5.55 17.20
C GLU A 79 -15.44 -6.85 16.51
N GLU A 80 -16.62 -6.82 15.88
CA GLU A 80 -16.99 -7.87 14.94
C GLU A 80 -15.94 -7.88 13.85
N GLU A 81 -15.37 -9.04 13.55
CA GLU A 81 -14.36 -9.16 12.50
C GLU A 81 -15.04 -8.95 11.14
N ILE A 82 -15.08 -7.70 10.69
CA ILE A 82 -15.71 -7.30 9.44
C ILE A 82 -14.90 -7.90 8.28
N ASN A 83 -15.53 -8.77 7.48
CA ASN A 83 -14.92 -9.25 6.26
C ASN A 83 -14.99 -8.17 5.18
N VAL A 84 -13.94 -7.35 5.09
CA VAL A 84 -13.83 -6.23 4.15
C VAL A 84 -13.99 -6.68 2.70
N ASP A 85 -13.47 -7.86 2.34
CA ASP A 85 -13.55 -8.40 0.98
C ASP A 85 -14.98 -8.80 0.59
N GLU A 86 -15.83 -9.21 1.54
CA GLU A 86 -17.24 -9.49 1.27
C GLU A 86 -18.05 -8.22 0.98
N ILE A 87 -17.64 -7.10 1.55
CA ILE A 87 -18.38 -5.83 1.49
C ILE A 87 -17.94 -5.01 0.28
N PHE A 88 -16.63 -4.92 0.05
CA PHE A 88 -16.05 -4.08 -0.98
C PHE A 88 -15.51 -4.88 -2.17
N GLY A 89 -15.49 -6.22 -2.08
CA GLY A 89 -14.88 -7.06 -3.08
C GLY A 89 -13.35 -7.09 -2.98
N LYS A 90 -12.73 -7.91 -3.82
CA LYS A 90 -11.27 -7.90 -4.01
C LYS A 90 -10.91 -7.03 -5.19
N THR A 91 -9.84 -6.27 -5.03
CA THR A 91 -9.27 -5.47 -6.10
C THR A 91 -8.36 -6.31 -6.98
N LYS A 92 -8.37 -6.06 -8.29
CA LYS A 92 -7.47 -6.71 -9.26
C LYS A 92 -6.56 -5.69 -9.94
N ILE A 93 -5.29 -6.06 -10.07
CA ILE A 93 -4.26 -5.31 -10.79
C ILE A 93 -3.56 -6.28 -11.73
N ASP A 94 -3.63 -6.00 -13.02
CA ASP A 94 -2.93 -6.79 -14.02
C ASP A 94 -1.57 -6.15 -14.32
N TYR A 95 -0.55 -6.97 -14.52
CA TYR A 95 0.73 -6.52 -15.07
C TYR A 95 0.85 -6.99 -16.51
N THR A 96 0.94 -6.04 -17.44
CA THR A 96 1.03 -6.25 -18.88
C THR A 96 2.36 -5.75 -19.43
N ASN A 97 2.55 -5.80 -20.75
CA ASN A 97 3.73 -5.21 -21.40
C ASN A 97 3.75 -3.66 -21.32
N GLU A 98 2.64 -3.05 -20.93
CA GLU A 98 2.49 -1.59 -20.75
C GLU A 98 2.61 -1.17 -19.27
N GLY A 99 2.78 -2.14 -18.37
CA GLY A 99 2.93 -1.93 -16.93
C GLY A 99 1.71 -2.39 -16.13
N PHE A 100 1.51 -1.77 -14.96
CA PHE A 100 0.39 -2.07 -14.06
C PHE A 100 -0.91 -1.42 -14.52
N GLU A 101 -1.98 -2.22 -14.57
CA GLU A 101 -3.33 -1.82 -14.94
C GLU A 101 -4.34 -2.27 -13.87
N PRO A 102 -4.97 -1.36 -13.13
CA PRO A 102 -4.69 0.08 -13.11
C PRO A 102 -3.34 0.39 -12.46
N LYS A 103 -2.73 1.49 -12.90
CA LYS A 103 -1.47 1.98 -12.33
C LYS A 103 -1.64 2.57 -10.92
N ILE A 104 -2.76 3.26 -10.72
CA ILE A 104 -3.11 3.90 -9.46
C ILE A 104 -4.50 3.42 -9.03
N PHE A 105 -4.60 2.97 -7.79
CA PHE A 105 -5.81 2.40 -7.24
C PHE A 105 -6.10 2.89 -5.82
N ARG A 106 -7.37 2.79 -5.37
CA ARG A 106 -7.80 3.12 -4.01
C ARG A 106 -8.54 1.95 -3.38
N CYS A 107 -8.09 1.48 -2.23
CA CYS A 107 -8.73 0.39 -1.48
C CYS A 107 -9.04 0.81 -0.04
N TYR A 108 -9.78 -0.01 0.68
CA TYR A 108 -9.95 0.14 2.13
C TYR A 108 -8.94 -0.69 2.92
N VAL A 109 -8.62 -0.25 4.12
CA VAL A 109 -7.82 -1.05 5.06
C VAL A 109 -8.53 -2.37 5.34
N GLY A 110 -7.77 -3.46 5.28
CA GLY A 110 -8.26 -4.84 5.37
C GLY A 110 -8.69 -5.45 4.05
N GLN A 111 -8.72 -4.72 2.94
CA GLN A 111 -9.09 -5.25 1.63
C GLN A 111 -7.93 -6.02 0.97
N SER A 112 -8.23 -7.12 0.29
CA SER A 112 -7.28 -7.89 -0.50
C SER A 112 -7.13 -7.34 -1.91
N VAL A 113 -5.88 -7.28 -2.37
CA VAL A 113 -5.49 -6.90 -3.73
C VAL A 113 -4.84 -8.10 -4.41
N GLU A 114 -5.23 -8.36 -5.65
CA GLU A 114 -4.76 -9.46 -6.48
C GLU A 114 -3.94 -8.93 -7.66
N TRP A 115 -2.65 -9.20 -7.68
CA TRP A 115 -1.76 -8.90 -8.81
C TRP A 115 -1.69 -10.10 -9.74
N THR A 116 -2.05 -9.95 -11.01
CA THR A 116 -1.95 -11.01 -12.00
C THR A 116 -0.93 -10.67 -13.07
N ASN A 117 0.07 -11.52 -13.26
CA ASN A 117 1.05 -11.34 -14.32
C ASN A 117 0.49 -11.84 -15.66
N LYS A 118 0.14 -10.93 -16.57
CA LYS A 118 -0.37 -11.26 -17.92
C LYS A 118 0.72 -11.34 -18.99
N THR A 119 1.99 -11.28 -18.59
CA THR A 119 3.13 -11.40 -19.51
C THR A 119 3.63 -12.84 -19.62
N ASP A 120 4.56 -13.09 -20.54
CA ASP A 120 5.24 -14.37 -20.74
C ASP A 120 6.53 -14.54 -19.91
N LYS A 121 6.86 -13.54 -19.08
CA LYS A 121 8.06 -13.51 -18.24
C LYS A 121 7.71 -13.52 -16.77
N VAL A 122 8.62 -14.03 -15.95
CA VAL A 122 8.52 -13.88 -14.50
C VAL A 122 8.75 -12.40 -14.15
N ILE A 123 7.92 -11.87 -13.26
CA ILE A 123 8.03 -10.49 -12.76
C ILE A 123 8.35 -10.51 -11.28
N TYR A 124 8.98 -9.43 -10.80
CA TYR A 124 9.32 -9.29 -9.39
C TYR A 124 8.71 -8.02 -8.83
N LEU A 125 7.69 -8.16 -7.99
CA LEU A 125 6.99 -7.06 -7.34
C LEU A 125 7.76 -6.63 -6.08
N ARG A 126 8.14 -5.37 -5.97
CA ARG A 126 8.91 -4.83 -4.85
C ARG A 126 8.32 -3.51 -4.37
N GLN A 127 8.25 -3.32 -3.06
CA GLN A 127 7.89 -2.01 -2.49
C GLN A 127 9.02 -0.98 -2.67
N ILE A 128 8.67 0.27 -2.98
CA ILE A 128 9.65 1.36 -3.12
C ILE A 128 10.03 1.92 -1.75
N LYS A 129 9.03 2.10 -0.87
CA LYS A 129 9.23 2.43 0.54
C LYS A 129 8.96 1.20 1.41
N PRO A 130 9.78 0.92 2.43
CA PRO A 130 9.58 -0.23 3.31
C PRO A 130 8.37 0.02 4.22
N THR A 131 7.23 -0.55 3.86
CA THR A 131 5.95 -0.43 4.60
C THR A 131 5.48 -1.78 5.13
N TYR A 132 5.60 -2.83 4.32
CA TYR A 132 5.20 -4.19 4.67
C TYR A 132 6.44 -5.08 4.77
N GLU A 133 6.54 -5.88 5.83
CA GLU A 133 7.70 -6.75 6.04
C GLU A 133 7.75 -7.89 5.01
N GLU A 134 6.59 -8.32 4.54
CA GLU A 134 6.40 -9.34 3.52
C GLU A 134 7.04 -8.97 2.17
N PHE A 135 7.21 -7.66 1.92
CA PHE A 135 7.84 -7.11 0.72
C PHE A 135 9.29 -6.64 0.97
N ASN A 136 9.92 -7.07 2.07
CA ASN A 136 11.35 -6.83 2.30
C ASN A 136 12.23 -7.49 1.23
N GLN A 137 11.73 -8.55 0.60
CA GLN A 137 12.29 -9.14 -0.61
C GLN A 137 11.30 -9.00 -1.76
N PRO A 138 11.77 -8.93 -3.02
CA PRO A 138 10.87 -8.94 -4.16
C PRO A 138 10.02 -10.22 -4.20
N VAL A 139 8.74 -10.07 -4.46
CA VAL A 139 7.79 -11.18 -4.65
C VAL A 139 7.84 -11.63 -6.10
N GLU A 140 8.16 -12.90 -6.34
CA GLU A 140 8.15 -13.51 -7.67
C GLU A 140 6.71 -13.85 -8.10
N ILE A 141 6.31 -13.44 -9.29
CA ILE A 141 5.02 -13.79 -9.90
C ILE A 141 5.26 -14.34 -11.31
N LYS A 142 4.97 -15.62 -11.51
CA LYS A 142 5.19 -16.31 -12.80
C LYS A 142 4.16 -15.90 -13.85
N PRO A 143 4.40 -16.20 -15.14
CA PRO A 143 3.40 -15.98 -16.18
C PRO A 143 2.04 -16.56 -15.84
N ASN A 144 1.00 -15.73 -15.91
CA ASN A 144 -0.40 -16.03 -15.57
C ASN A 144 -0.65 -16.40 -14.10
N GLU A 145 0.32 -16.19 -13.21
CA GLU A 145 0.14 -16.38 -11.77
C GLU A 145 -0.49 -15.13 -11.14
N THR A 146 -1.28 -15.36 -10.10
CA THR A 146 -1.90 -14.31 -9.29
C THR A 146 -1.31 -14.35 -7.88
N PHE A 147 -0.82 -13.20 -7.41
CA PHE A 147 -0.41 -12.99 -6.04
C PHE A 147 -1.47 -12.16 -5.30
N THR A 148 -1.90 -12.61 -4.13
CA THR A 148 -2.92 -11.91 -3.32
C THR A 148 -2.30 -11.42 -2.02
N PHE A 149 -2.56 -10.16 -1.67
CA PHE A 149 -2.10 -9.57 -0.41
C PHE A 149 -3.16 -8.68 0.24
N LYS A 150 -3.25 -8.70 1.57
CA LYS A 150 -4.22 -7.92 2.35
C LYS A 150 -3.60 -6.60 2.80
N MET A 151 -4.20 -5.48 2.41
CA MET A 151 -3.68 -4.15 2.70
C MET A 151 -4.02 -3.75 4.15
N THR A 152 -3.03 -3.64 5.04
CA THR A 152 -3.26 -3.36 6.48
C THR A 152 -2.75 -2.00 6.96
N GLN A 153 -1.92 -1.32 6.16
CA GLN A 153 -1.35 -0.02 6.50
C GLN A 153 -2.07 1.10 5.74
N LEU A 154 -2.51 2.13 6.47
CA LEU A 154 -3.17 3.30 5.89
C LEU A 154 -2.19 4.17 5.08
N GLY A 155 -2.73 4.90 4.11
CA GLY A 155 -2.00 5.86 3.29
C GLY A 155 -1.56 5.32 1.95
N ILE A 156 -0.59 5.98 1.32
CA ILE A 156 -0.12 5.65 -0.03
C ILE A 156 1.01 4.64 0.07
N TRP A 157 0.80 3.46 -0.51
CA TRP A 157 1.81 2.44 -0.71
C TRP A 157 2.23 2.40 -2.18
N THR A 158 3.54 2.36 -2.41
CA THR A 158 4.14 2.43 -3.76
C THR A 158 5.02 1.21 -4.00
N TYR A 159 4.92 0.66 -5.19
CA TYR A 159 5.61 -0.55 -5.59
C TYR A 159 6.08 -0.45 -7.05
N GLU A 160 7.01 -1.32 -7.43
CA GLU A 160 7.55 -1.41 -8.77
C GLU A 160 7.81 -2.87 -9.18
N GLU A 161 7.84 -3.10 -10.49
CA GLU A 161 8.48 -4.27 -11.06
C GLU A 161 9.98 -4.03 -11.18
N VAL A 162 10.79 -4.97 -10.69
CA VAL A 162 12.23 -4.75 -10.49
C VAL A 162 12.99 -4.53 -11.81
N ASN A 163 12.63 -5.24 -12.88
CA ASN A 163 13.37 -5.27 -14.14
C ASN A 163 12.99 -4.12 -15.07
N SER A 164 11.69 -3.86 -15.25
CA SER A 164 11.18 -2.80 -16.13
C SER A 164 11.21 -1.42 -15.48
N LYS A 165 11.19 -1.36 -14.14
CA LYS A 165 10.98 -0.12 -13.35
C LYS A 165 9.60 0.50 -13.54
N ASP A 166 8.64 -0.26 -14.07
CA ASP A 166 7.24 0.13 -14.02
C ASP A 166 6.81 0.19 -12.57
N PHE A 167 6.05 1.22 -12.22
CA PHE A 167 5.61 1.47 -10.85
C PHE A 167 4.10 1.55 -10.79
N GLY A 168 3.56 1.23 -9.61
CA GLY A 168 2.16 1.38 -9.26
C GLY A 168 2.00 1.96 -7.87
N SER A 169 0.78 2.39 -7.57
CA SER A 169 0.45 2.99 -6.28
C SER A 169 -0.95 2.58 -5.81
N ILE A 170 -1.08 2.30 -4.52
CA ILE A 170 -2.38 2.06 -3.87
C ILE A 170 -2.54 3.04 -2.71
N GLU A 171 -3.64 3.79 -2.70
CA GLU A 171 -4.05 4.58 -1.55
C GLU A 171 -5.03 3.76 -0.69
N VAL A 172 -4.61 3.43 0.52
CA VAL A 172 -5.40 2.67 1.50
C VAL A 172 -6.13 3.66 2.41
N LYS A 173 -7.45 3.66 2.35
CA LYS A 173 -8.33 4.51 3.13
C LYS A 173 -8.87 3.80 4.38
N PRO A 174 -9.21 4.53 5.45
CA PRO A 174 -9.94 3.95 6.57
C PRO A 174 -11.32 3.47 6.09
N LEU A 175 -11.86 2.44 6.74
CA LEU A 175 -13.22 1.99 6.48
C LEU A 175 -14.23 3.13 6.69
N PRO A 176 -15.29 3.23 5.86
CA PRO A 176 -16.32 4.23 6.04
C PRO A 176 -17.06 3.99 7.37
N LYS A 177 -17.49 5.06 8.05
CA LYS A 177 -18.18 4.96 9.36
C LYS A 177 -19.51 4.20 9.28
N ASN A 178 -20.14 4.22 8.10
CA ASN A 178 -21.39 3.49 7.83
C ASN A 178 -21.07 2.35 6.86
N ILE A 179 -20.72 1.18 7.40
CA ILE A 179 -20.55 -0.03 6.63
C ILE A 179 -21.92 -0.72 6.58
N PRO A 180 -22.48 -1.07 5.40
CA PRO A 180 -23.67 -1.89 5.35
C PRO A 180 -23.36 -3.22 6.03
N THR A 181 -24.03 -3.49 7.16
CA THR A 181 -23.89 -4.75 7.87
C THR A 181 -24.26 -5.88 6.92
N SER A 182 -23.31 -6.75 6.57
CA SER A 182 -23.58 -7.94 5.78
C SER A 182 -24.65 -8.76 6.52
N SER A 183 -25.86 -8.81 5.96
CA SER A 183 -26.91 -9.69 6.45
C SER A 183 -26.53 -11.12 6.09
N THR A 184 -25.75 -11.76 6.97
CA THR A 184 -25.65 -13.22 7.00
C THR A 184 -26.00 -13.69 8.39
N GLN A 185 -27.30 -13.64 8.70
CA GLN A 185 -27.84 -14.43 9.79
C GLN A 185 -27.59 -15.92 9.46
N PRO A 186 -26.96 -16.72 10.34
CA PRO A 186 -26.84 -18.14 10.14
C PRO A 186 -28.25 -18.74 10.08
N THR A 187 -28.63 -19.30 8.93
CA THR A 187 -29.78 -20.21 8.87
C THR A 187 -29.37 -21.44 9.67
N GLU A 188 -29.87 -21.55 10.90
CA GLU A 188 -29.80 -22.77 11.69
C GLU A 188 -30.34 -23.92 10.84
N THR A 189 -29.45 -24.79 10.37
CA THR A 189 -29.83 -26.04 9.74
C THR A 189 -30.27 -26.97 10.86
N ILE A 190 -31.59 -27.09 11.05
CA ILE A 190 -32.20 -28.07 11.94
C ILE A 190 -31.77 -29.48 11.47
N PRO A 191 -31.10 -30.29 12.31
CA PRO A 191 -30.76 -31.66 11.95
C PRO A 191 -32.03 -32.52 11.90
N SER A 192 -32.33 -33.09 10.72
CA SER A 192 -33.36 -34.11 10.56
C SER A 192 -32.94 -35.38 11.31
N GLN A 193 -33.66 -35.68 12.39
CA GLN A 193 -33.56 -36.95 13.09
C GLN A 193 -34.02 -38.09 12.17
N THR A 194 -33.08 -38.96 11.82
CA THR A 194 -33.34 -40.29 11.29
C THR A 194 -33.95 -41.15 12.41
N ASN A 195 -35.28 -41.32 12.41
CA ASN A 195 -35.91 -42.36 13.20
C ASN A 195 -36.10 -43.61 12.34
N LEU A 196 -35.30 -44.61 12.67
CA LEU A 196 -35.45 -46.00 12.24
C LEU A 196 -36.80 -46.56 12.73
N SER A 197 -37.53 -47.12 11.79
CA SER A 197 -38.72 -47.95 12.02
C SER A 197 -38.32 -49.29 12.67
N PRO A 198 -39.15 -49.83 13.57
CA PRO A 198 -39.28 -51.27 13.71
C PRO A 198 -40.68 -51.74 13.30
N ALA A 199 -40.65 -52.91 12.68
CA ALA A 199 -41.75 -53.70 12.17
C ALA A 199 -42.82 -54.06 13.22
N GLY A 200 -44.05 -54.25 12.74
CA GLY A 200 -44.73 -55.53 12.97
C GLY A 200 -46.06 -55.52 13.75
N ASN A 201 -47.09 -55.98 13.03
CA ASN A 201 -48.23 -56.81 13.44
C ASN A 201 -49.52 -56.21 14.01
N ASN A 202 -50.58 -56.37 13.19
CA ASN A 202 -51.79 -57.18 13.40
C ASN A 202 -52.44 -57.16 14.80
N GLN A 203 -53.61 -56.54 14.93
CA GLN A 203 -54.95 -57.14 14.77
C GLN A 203 -56.03 -56.07 14.93
#